data_AF-A0A973FTT6-F1
#
_entry.id   AF-A0A973FTT6-F1
#
_cell.length_a   1.000
_cell.length_b   1.000
_cell.length_c   1.000
_cell.angle_alpha   90.00
_cell.angle_beta   90.00
_cell.angle_gamma   90.00
#
_symmetry.space_group_name_H-M   'P 1'
#
loop_
_entity.id
_entity.type
_entity.pdbx_description
1 polymer ?
#
loop_
_entity_poly.entity_id
_entity_poly.type
_entity_poly.pdbx_seq_one_letter_code
_entity_poly.pdbx_strand_id
1 'polypeptide(L)' 'MDEVLTHLDEQGRARMVDVGAKAETDREAIARGRVAMRPETLRMIV' A
#
# COMPACT_ATOMS: atom_id res chain seq x y z
N MET A 1 -1.42 2.87 -23.82
CA MET A 1 -1.72 1.53 -23.32
C MET A 1 -2.36 1.78 -21.98
N ASP A 2 -3.69 1.74 -21.91
CA ASP A 2 -4.40 2.09 -20.68
C ASP A 2 -4.20 0.95 -19.68
N GLU A 3 -3.51 1.22 -18.58
CA GLU A 3 -3.31 0.25 -17.52
C GLU A 3 -4.64 -0.01 -16.80
N VAL A 4 -5.13 -1.24 -16.91
CA VAL A 4 -6.37 -1.67 -16.24
C VAL A 4 -6.10 -1.83 -14.74
N LEU A 5 -6.81 -1.06 -13.92
CA LEU A 5 -6.73 -1.13 -12.47
C LEU A 5 -7.31 -2.46 -11.97
N THR A 6 -6.49 -3.28 -11.30
CA THR A 6 -6.90 -4.63 -10.87
C THR A 6 -7.83 -4.62 -9.65
N HIS A 7 -7.76 -3.59 -8.80
CA HIS A 7 -8.55 -3.49 -7.56
C HIS A 7 -9.90 -2.78 -7.76
N LEU A 8 -10.25 -2.41 -8.99
CA LEU A 8 -11.53 -1.81 -9.34
C LEU A 8 -12.31 -2.71 -10.31
N ASP A 9 -13.63 -2.67 -10.23
CA ASP A 9 -14.52 -3.23 -11.24
C ASP A 9 -14.75 -2.25 -12.41
N GLU A 10 -15.54 -2.66 -13.41
CA GLU A 10 -15.87 -1.86 -14.60
C GLU A 10 -16.67 -0.59 -14.27
N GLN A 11 -17.30 -0.54 -13.10
CA GLN A 11 -18.02 0.64 -12.60
C GLN A 11 -17.15 1.51 -11.68
N GLY A 12 -15.86 1.18 -11.53
CA GLY A 12 -14.90 1.90 -10.69
C GLY A 12 -15.07 1.64 -9.18
N ARG A 13 -15.84 0.62 -8.79
CA ARG A 13 -16.01 0.23 -7.38
C ARG A 13 -14.88 -0.68 -6.96
N ALA A 14 -14.48 -0.59 -5.69
CA ALA A 14 -13.44 -1.43 -5.14
C ALA A 14 -13.85 -2.91 -5.17
N ARG A 15 -12.93 -3.79 -5.57
CA ARG A 15 -13.09 -5.24 -5.53
C ARG A 15 -11.80 -5.90 -5.05
N MET A 16 -11.93 -7.06 -4.41
CA MET A 16 -10.79 -7.92 -4.11
C MET A 16 -10.40 -8.71 -5.36
N VAL A 17 -9.10 -8.83 -5.62
CA VAL A 17 -8.59 -9.68 -6.71
C VAL A 17 -8.52 -11.12 -6.20
N ASP A 18 -9.12 -12.06 -6.94
CA ASP A 18 -8.92 -13.48 -6.67
C ASP A 18 -7.46 -13.86 -6.98
N VAL A 19 -6.78 -14.42 -5.98
CA VAL A 19 -5.40 -14.87 -6.05
C VAL A 19 -5.25 -16.37 -5.77
N GLY A 20 -6.35 -17.11 -5.60
CA GLY A 20 -6.32 -18.52 -5.17
C GLY A 20 -5.60 -19.47 -6.13
N ALA A 21 -5.52 -19.12 -7.42
CA ALA A 21 -4.77 -19.88 -8.42
C ALA A 21 -3.26 -19.54 -8.48
N LYS A 22 -2.79 -18.56 -7.70
CA LYS A 22 -1.37 -18.17 -7.71
C LYS A 22 -0.56 -19.15 -6.88
N ALA A 23 0.61 -19.54 -7.39
CA ALA A 23 1.55 -20.34 -6.61
C ALA A 23 2.03 -19.58 -5.37
N GLU A 24 2.10 -20.30 -4.25
CA GLU A 24 2.71 -19.79 -3.03
C GLU A 24 4.21 -19.58 -3.25
N THR A 25 4.70 -18.43 -2.78
CA THR A 25 6.10 -18.00 -2.89
C THR A 25 6.41 -17.15 -1.67
N ASP A 26 7.64 -17.21 -1.17
CA ASP A 26 8.08 -16.31 -0.11
C ASP A 26 8.16 -14.88 -0.63
N ARG A 27 7.47 -13.96 0.03
CA ARG A 27 7.40 -12.55 -0.37
C ARG A 27 7.58 -11.67 0.85
N GLU A 28 8.51 -10.73 0.75
CA GLU A 28 8.77 -9.72 1.77
C GLU A 28 8.69 -8.33 1.14
N ALA A 29 8.14 -7.37 1.89
CA ALA A 29 8.14 -5.97 1.52
C ALA A 29 8.47 -5.11 2.75
N ILE A 30 9.41 -4.17 2.59
CA ILE A 30 9.79 -3.22 3.65
C ILE A 30 9.31 -1.84 3.24
N ALA A 31 8.52 -1.19 4.10
CA ALA A 31 8.07 0.19 3.93
C ALA A 31 8.73 1.11 4.96
N ARG A 32 8.90 2.39 4.59
CA ARG A 32 9.35 3.45 5.51
C ARG A 32 8.48 4.68 5.37
N GLY A 33 8.28 5.39 6.47
CA GLY A 33 7.60 6.68 6.53
C GLY A 33 8.48 7.73 7.21
N ARG A 34 8.16 9.01 7.02
CA ARG A 34 8.74 10.10 7.79
C ARG A 34 7.66 11.09 8.21
N VAL A 35 7.82 11.66 9.39
CA VAL A 35 7.01 12.79 9.85
C VAL A 35 7.92 14.00 9.95
N ALA A 36 7.62 15.05 9.19
CA ALA A 36 8.30 16.33 9.33
C ALA A 36 7.60 17.13 10.43
N MET A 37 8.37 17.65 11.38
CA MET A 37 7.85 18.46 12.48
C MET A 37 8.86 19.53 12.89
N ARG A 38 8.42 20.50 13.68
CA ARG A 38 9.30 21.50 14.26
C ARG A 38 10.29 20.86 15.25
N PRO A 39 11.51 21.40 15.39
CA PRO A 39 12.48 20.88 16.36
C PRO A 39 11.94 20.85 17.80
N GLU A 40 11.13 21.84 18.19
CA GLU A 40 10.49 21.91 19.52
C GLU A 40 9.58 20.70 19.75
N THR A 41 8.83 20.28 18.72
CA THR A 41 7.93 19.13 18.80
C THR A 41 8.72 17.84 18.98
N LEU A 42 9.83 17.69 18.25
CA LEU A 42 10.71 16.52 18.40
C LEU A 42 11.32 16.45 19.80
N ARG A 43 11.73 17.60 20.36
CA ARG A 43 12.30 17.68 21.73
C ARG A 43 11.33 17.24 22.83
N MET A 44 10.03 17.19 22.58
CA MET A 44 9.03 16.72 23.56
C MET A 44 8.80 15.21 23.55
N ILE A 45 9.35 14.47 22.57
CA ILE A 45 9.24 13.01 22.53
C ILE A 45 10.25 12.42 23.54
N VAL A 46 9.76 11.66 24.52
CA VAL A 46 10.56 10.95 25.53
C VAL A 46 11.07 9.60 25.06
#